data_AF-A0A845B750-F1
#
_entry.id   AF-A0A845B750-F1
#
_cell.length_a   1.000
_cell.length_b   1.000
_cell.length_c   1.000
_cell.angle_alpha   90.00
_cell.angle_beta   90.00
_cell.angle_gamma   90.00
#
_symmetry.space_group_name_H-M   'P 1'
#
loop_
_entity.id
_entity.type
_entity.pdbx_description
1 polymer ?
#
loop_
_entity_poly.entity_id
_entity_poly.type
_entity_poly.pdbx_seq_one_letter_code
_entity_poly.pdbx_strand_id
1 'polypeptide(L)'
;MRKLLLFVALVAGVVALGISTGAVDAVVEWRVKSGLMDAGIGEKRATCMAARMTDRLGILQLRKLQNMQAKDGETVEPTGLGDYIKRVRRIRDAEVVAVTGSSAALCAVGIG
;
A
#
# COMPACT_ATOMS: atom_id res chain seq x y z
N MET A 1 -10.80 36.72 0.88
CA MET A 1 -10.62 35.92 2.11
C MET A 1 -11.85 35.08 2.46
N ARG A 2 -13.07 35.64 2.55
CA ARG A 2 -14.30 34.88 2.89
C ARG A 2 -14.62 33.71 1.93
N LYS A 3 -14.46 33.89 0.62
CA LYS A 3 -14.60 32.80 -0.38
C LYS A 3 -13.54 31.69 -0.20
N LEU A 4 -12.33 32.07 0.21
CA LEU A 4 -11.24 31.13 0.45
C LEU A 4 -11.50 30.31 1.72
N LEU A 5 -12.00 30.95 2.78
CA LEU A 5 -12.42 30.28 4.02
C LEU A 5 -13.57 29.31 3.79
N LEU A 6 -14.58 29.70 3.00
CA LEU A 6 -15.68 28.81 2.63
C LEU A 6 -15.19 27.60 1.82
N PHE A 7 -14.28 27.81 0.88
CA PHE A 7 -13.68 26.74 0.11
C PHE A 7 -12.86 25.77 0.99
N VAL A 8 -12.02 26.30 1.87
CA VAL A 8 -11.23 25.49 2.81
C VAL A 8 -12.14 24.69 3.75
N ALA A 9 -13.21 25.30 4.28
CA ALA A 9 -14.17 24.60 5.13
C ALA A 9 -14.90 23.48 4.38
N LEU A 10 -15.27 23.71 3.12
CA LEU A 10 -15.91 22.69 2.28
C LEU A 10 -14.97 21.51 2.01
N VAL A 11 -13.72 21.79 1.63
CA VAL A 11 -12.70 20.74 1.42
C VAL A 11 -12.45 19.97 2.72
N ALA A 12 -12.29 20.66 3.85
CA ALA A 12 -12.11 20.01 5.15
C ALA A 12 -13.30 19.11 5.52
N GLY A 13 -14.52 19.57 5.25
CA GLY A 13 -15.74 18.77 5.46
C GLY A 13 -15.75 17.50 4.60
N VAL A 14 -15.40 17.59 3.31
CA VAL A 14 -15.32 16.42 2.42
C VAL A 14 -14.25 15.43 2.87
N VAL A 15 -13.06 15.91 3.26
CA VAL A 15 -11.98 15.05 3.75
C VAL A 15 -12.40 14.35 5.05
N ALA A 16 -13.00 15.08 5.99
CA ALA A 16 -13.47 14.49 7.24
C ALA A 16 -14.54 13.40 7.01
N LEU A 17 -15.47 13.64 6.08
CA LEU A 17 -16.48 12.65 5.69
C LEU A 17 -15.82 11.41 5.07
N GLY A 18 -14.86 11.59 4.17
CA GLY A 18 -14.12 10.49 3.55
C GLY A 18 -13.36 9.61 4.55
N ILE A 19 -12.77 10.22 5.58
CA ILE A 19 -12.09 9.48 6.66
C ILE A 19 -13.11 8.74 7.53
N SER A 20 -14.20 9.39 7.93
CA SER A 20 -15.22 8.78 8.80
C SER A 20 -15.97 7.60 8.18
N THR A 21 -16.04 7.55 6.84
CA THR A 21 -16.76 6.50 6.09
C THR A 21 -15.86 5.35 5.64
N GLY A 22 -14.54 5.41 5.88
CA GLY A 22 -13.58 4.41 5.40
C GLY A 22 -13.34 4.44 3.89
N ALA A 23 -13.92 5.40 3.16
CA ALA A 23 -13.74 5.54 1.71
C ALA A 23 -12.27 5.80 1.36
N VAL A 24 -11.52 6.48 2.24
CA VAL A 24 -10.08 6.68 2.08
C VAL A 24 -9.34 5.34 2.13
N ASP A 25 -9.67 4.48 3.08
CA ASP A 25 -8.99 3.19 3.26
C ASP A 25 -9.25 2.26 2.07
N ALA A 26 -10.48 2.22 1.55
CA ALA A 26 -10.81 1.46 0.35
C ALA A 26 -10.01 1.91 -0.88
N VAL A 27 -9.80 3.22 -1.05
CA VAL A 27 -8.97 3.76 -2.14
C VAL A 27 -7.50 3.39 -1.93
N VAL A 28 -7.00 3.48 -0.70
CA VAL A 28 -5.62 3.11 -0.37
C VAL A 28 -5.39 1.62 -0.61
N GLU A 29 -6.30 0.76 -0.16
CA GLU A 29 -6.24 -0.69 -0.35
C GLU A 29 -6.22 -1.04 -1.84
N TRP A 30 -7.11 -0.44 -2.63
CA TRP A 30 -7.13 -0.63 -4.08
C TRP A 30 -5.80 -0.26 -4.72
N ARG A 31 -5.20 0.87 -4.32
CA ARG A 31 -3.87 1.29 -4.82
C ARG A 31 -2.76 0.34 -4.40
N VAL A 32 -2.80 -0.19 -3.18
CA VAL A 32 -1.82 -1.18 -2.70
C VAL A 32 -1.98 -2.49 -3.50
N LYS A 33 -3.21 -2.97 -3.69
CA LYS A 33 -3.52 -4.15 -4.50
C LYS A 33 -2.97 -4.00 -5.93
N SER A 34 -3.24 -2.88 -6.60
CA SER A 34 -2.73 -2.61 -7.95
C SER A 34 -1.20 -2.68 -7.99
N GLY A 35 -0.51 -1.99 -7.08
CA GLY A 35 0.97 -2.02 -7.05
C GLY A 35 1.56 -3.41 -6.76
N LEU A 36 0.87 -4.23 -5.96
CA LEU A 36 1.25 -5.64 -5.76
C LEU A 36 1.08 -6.46 -7.04
N MET A 37 -0.01 -6.24 -7.78
CA MET A 37 -0.25 -6.90 -9.07
C MET A 37 0.76 -6.49 -10.13
N ASP A 38 1.10 -5.20 -10.20
CA ASP A 38 2.16 -4.66 -11.06
C ASP A 38 3.54 -5.25 -10.69
N ALA A 39 3.70 -5.70 -9.44
CA ALA A 39 4.87 -6.43 -8.97
C ALA A 39 4.82 -7.95 -9.24
N GLY A 40 3.90 -8.41 -10.08
CA GLY A 40 3.76 -9.83 -10.45
C GLY A 40 3.11 -10.71 -9.38
N ILE A 41 2.47 -10.13 -8.35
CA ILE A 41 1.73 -10.89 -7.34
C ILE A 41 0.31 -11.17 -7.87
N GLY A 42 -0.05 -12.45 -7.95
CA GLY A 42 -1.38 -12.86 -8.43
C GLY A 42 -2.53 -12.25 -7.62
N GLU A 43 -3.63 -11.91 -8.30
CA GLU A 43 -4.73 -11.09 -7.76
C GLU A 43 -5.26 -11.55 -6.39
N LYS A 44 -5.45 -12.86 -6.19
CA LYS A 44 -5.96 -13.39 -4.91
C LYS A 44 -5.01 -13.08 -3.75
N ARG A 45 -3.71 -13.27 -3.95
CA ARG A 45 -2.70 -12.95 -2.93
C ARG A 45 -2.55 -11.44 -2.76
N ALA A 46 -2.59 -10.68 -3.85
CA ALA A 46 -2.52 -9.22 -3.80
C ALA A 46 -3.68 -8.62 -2.99
N THR A 47 -4.89 -9.16 -3.15
CA THR A 47 -6.08 -8.75 -2.38
C THR A 47 -5.88 -9.01 -0.87
N CYS A 48 -5.51 -10.24 -0.50
CA CYS A 48 -5.25 -10.62 0.89
C CYS A 48 -4.14 -9.76 1.52
N MET A 49 -3.04 -9.56 0.79
CA MET A 49 -1.92 -8.76 1.29
C MET A 49 -2.30 -7.29 1.44
N ALA A 50 -3.06 -6.72 0.49
CA ALA A 50 -3.47 -5.33 0.50
C ALA A 50 -4.31 -5.00 1.75
N ALA A 51 -5.37 -5.76 2.01
CA ALA A 51 -6.23 -5.59 3.19
C ALA A 51 -5.40 -5.60 4.49
N ARG A 52 -4.55 -6.62 4.66
CA ARG A 52 -3.73 -6.75 5.86
C ARG A 52 -2.69 -5.63 6.01
N MET A 53 -2.19 -5.11 4.89
CA MET A 53 -1.21 -4.02 4.90
C MET A 53 -1.87 -2.67 5.19
N THR A 54 -3.07 -2.40 4.68
CA THR A 54 -3.81 -1.18 5.00
C THR A 54 -4.32 -1.16 6.45
N ASP A 55 -4.62 -2.33 7.01
CA ASP A 55 -5.01 -2.44 8.42
C ASP A 55 -3.87 -2.17 9.41
N ARG A 56 -2.60 -2.30 8.97
CA ARG A 56 -1.44 -2.23 9.87
C ARG A 56 -0.43 -1.13 9.55
N LEU A 57 -0.38 -0.66 8.31
CA LEU A 57 0.57 0.37 7.89
C LEU A 57 -0.14 1.70 7.69
N GLY A 58 0.50 2.77 8.18
CA GLY A 58 0.06 4.12 7.88
C GLY A 58 0.28 4.50 6.40
N ILE A 59 -0.45 5.50 5.92
CA ILE A 59 -0.35 6.01 4.53
C ILE A 59 1.09 6.38 4.14
N LEU A 60 1.86 6.95 5.08
CA LEU A 60 3.26 7.31 4.84
C LEU A 60 4.16 6.08 4.61
N GLN A 61 3.89 4.98 5.32
CA GLN A 61 4.60 3.72 5.16
C GLN A 61 4.23 3.03 3.85
N LEU A 62 2.94 3.04 3.49
CA LEU A 62 2.46 2.52 2.21
C LEU A 62 3.07 3.26 1.01
N ARG A 63 3.27 4.58 1.10
CA ARG A 63 3.97 5.34 0.05
C ARG A 63 5.42 4.91 -0.16
N LYS A 64 6.11 4.42 0.86
CA LYS A 64 7.49 3.91 0.71
C LYS A 64 7.53 2.67 -0.19
N LEU A 65 6.48 1.86 -0.17
CA LEU A 65 6.33 0.69 -1.03
C LEU A 65 6.08 1.06 -2.50
N GLN A 66 5.45 2.21 -2.76
CA GLN A 66 5.20 2.69 -4.12
C GLN A 66 6.46 3.22 -4.82
N ASN A 67 7.44 3.71 -4.05
CA ASN A 67 8.67 4.32 -4.59
C ASN A 67 9.83 3.32 -4.76
N MET A 68 9.53 2.02 -4.86
CA MET A 68 10.55 0.97 -5.04
C MET A 68 10.99 0.85 -6.51
N GLN A 69 11.81 1.79 -6.96
CA GLN A 69 12.46 1.70 -8.27
C GLN A 69 13.38 0.47 -8.35
N ALA A 70 13.44 -0.14 -9.54
CA ALA A 70 14.43 -1.16 -9.85
C ALA A 70 15.84 -0.56 -9.70
N LYS A 71 16.79 -1.38 -9.24
CA LYS A 71 18.21 -1.03 -9.16
C LYS A 71 19.02 -1.82 -10.18
N ASP A 72 20.27 -1.43 -10.40
CA ASP A 72 21.20 -2.13 -11.29
C ASP A 72 21.24 -3.64 -10.97
N GLY A 73 20.99 -4.45 -11.99
CA GLY A 73 20.88 -5.91 -11.88
C GLY A 73 19.50 -6.44 -11.51
N GLU A 74 18.47 -5.59 -11.38
CA GLU A 74 17.07 -5.99 -11.23
C GLU A 74 16.28 -5.76 -12.51
N THR A 75 15.30 -6.63 -12.76
CA THR A 75 14.31 -6.41 -13.82
C THR A 75 13.53 -5.13 -13.54
N VAL A 76 13.15 -4.38 -14.58
CA VAL A 76 12.36 -3.16 -14.42
C VAL A 76 11.05 -3.48 -13.67
N GLU A 77 10.37 -4.55 -14.09
CA GLU A 77 9.19 -5.09 -13.41
C GLU A 77 9.57 -6.21 -12.44
N PRO A 78 9.11 -6.20 -11.17
CA PRO A 78 9.31 -7.32 -10.26
C PRO A 78 8.64 -8.58 -10.83
N THR A 79 9.36 -9.71 -10.87
CA THR A 79 8.88 -10.96 -11.48
C THR A 79 8.04 -11.81 -10.52
N GLY A 80 7.54 -11.23 -9.43
CA GLY A 80 6.73 -11.89 -8.41
C GLY A 80 7.19 -11.65 -6.98
N LEU A 81 6.65 -12.47 -6.06
CA LEU A 81 6.76 -12.26 -4.61
C LEU A 81 8.20 -12.21 -4.07
N GLY A 82 9.09 -13.07 -4.58
CA GLY A 82 10.48 -13.12 -4.13
C GLY A 82 11.23 -11.82 -4.41
N ASP A 83 11.13 -11.33 -5.65
CA ASP A 83 11.72 -10.06 -6.07
C ASP A 83 11.09 -8.90 -5.31
N TYR A 84 9.76 -8.90 -5.17
CA TYR A 84 9.05 -7.88 -4.39
C TYR A 84 9.59 -7.78 -2.95
N ILE A 85 9.69 -8.90 -2.22
CA ILE A 85 10.20 -8.90 -0.85
C ILE A 85 11.67 -8.46 -0.79
N LYS A 86 12.49 -8.83 -1.78
CA LYS A 86 13.88 -8.35 -1.89
C LYS A 86 13.94 -6.82 -2.01
N ARG A 87 13.03 -6.20 -2.76
CA ARG A 87 12.92 -4.74 -2.87
C ARG A 87 12.44 -4.09 -1.57
N VAL A 88 11.41 -4.67 -0.94
CA VAL A 88 10.84 -4.15 0.32
C VAL A 88 11.89 -4.09 1.42
N ARG A 89 12.74 -5.12 1.55
CA ARG A 89 13.83 -5.14 2.54
C ARG A 89 14.81 -3.97 2.42
N ARG A 90 14.89 -3.30 1.27
CA ARG A 90 15.76 -2.12 1.08
C ARG A 90 15.21 -0.83 1.64
N ILE A 91 13.91 -0.76 1.93
CA ILE A 91 13.26 0.45 2.45
C ILE A 91 13.80 0.81 3.85
N ARG A 92 14.41 -0.15 4.56
CA ARG A 92 14.96 0.00 5.92
C ARG A 92 13.94 0.54 6.94
N ASP A 93 12.66 0.29 6.69
CA ASP A 93 11.58 0.51 7.63
C ASP A 93 11.17 -0.86 8.19
N ALA A 94 11.49 -1.09 9.46
CA ALA A 94 11.36 -2.41 10.09
C ALA A 94 9.89 -2.88 10.12
N GLU A 95 8.96 -1.96 10.33
CA GLU A 95 7.54 -2.28 10.38
C GLU A 95 7.00 -2.61 8.98
N VAL A 96 7.37 -1.84 7.96
CA VAL A 96 7.02 -2.15 6.56
C VAL A 96 7.53 -3.54 6.18
N VAL A 97 8.79 -3.85 6.49
CA VAL A 97 9.37 -5.16 6.17
C VAL A 97 8.66 -6.29 6.91
N ALA A 98 8.38 -6.11 8.21
CA ALA A 98 7.74 -7.12 9.04
C ALA A 98 6.27 -7.37 8.61
N VAL A 99 5.50 -6.30 8.41
CA VAL A 99 4.09 -6.42 7.98
C VAL A 99 4.02 -7.01 6.58
N THR A 100 4.76 -6.48 5.61
CA THR A 100 4.71 -7.02 4.25
C THR A 100 5.18 -8.47 4.18
N GLY A 101 6.23 -8.83 4.92
CA GLY A 101 6.73 -10.21 4.99
C GLY A 101 5.74 -11.18 5.66
N SER A 102 5.12 -10.78 6.77
CA SER A 102 4.13 -11.60 7.47
C SER A 102 2.83 -11.73 6.66
N SER A 103 2.37 -10.65 6.02
CA SER A 103 1.23 -10.70 5.09
C SER A 103 1.50 -11.63 3.91
N ALA A 104 2.68 -11.55 3.31
CA ALA A 104 3.08 -12.46 2.24
C ALA A 104 3.06 -13.93 2.68
N ALA A 105 3.59 -14.24 3.86
CA ALA A 105 3.62 -15.59 4.39
C ALA A 105 2.20 -16.12 4.66
N LEU A 106 1.38 -15.36 5.39
CA LEU A 106 0.01 -15.77 5.76
C LEU A 106 -0.90 -15.89 4.53
N CYS A 107 -0.84 -14.96 3.60
CA CYS A 107 -1.62 -14.99 2.37
C CYS A 107 -1.15 -16.08 1.38
N ALA A 108 0.11 -16.50 1.45
CA ALA A 108 0.59 -17.64 0.65
C ALA A 108 0.01 -18.97 1.14
N VAL A 109 -0.27 -19.10 2.44
CA VAL A 109 -0.87 -20.30 3.05
C VAL A 109 -2.39 -20.21 3.24
N GLY A 110 -3.01 -19.10 2.88
CA GLY A 110 -4.47 -18.91 2.92
C GLY A 110 -5.04 -18.55 4.30
N ILE A 111 -4.25 -17.98 5.20
CA ILE A 111 -4.64 -17.61 6.58
C ILE A 111 -4.63 -16.08 6.77
N GLY A 112 -4.87 -15.32 5.69
CA GLY A 112 -4.78 -13.87 5.69
C GLY A 112 -6.12 -13.19 5.46
#